data_AF-A0A2V9R7C7-F1
#
_entry.id   AF-A0A2V9R7C7-F1
#
_cell.length_a   1.000
_cell.length_b   1.000
_cell.length_c   1.000
_cell.angle_alpha   90.00
_cell.angle_beta   90.00
_cell.angle_gamma   90.00
#
_symmetry.space_group_name_H-M   'P 1'
#
loop_
_entity.id
_entity.type
_entity.pdbx_description
1 polymer ?
#
loop_
_entity_poly.entity_id
_entity_poly.type
_entity_poly.pdbx_seq_one_letter_code
_entity_poly.pdbx_strand_id
1 'polypeptide(L)'
;MIVNADDFGMSKEVNEAVVHAFKEGVLTSCSLMVTGEAFDEAVQLAKENRGLAVGIHLVTVMGRSVLPRSEIPALVDEKGLFSCHPGLAGLKYYFSKQARAQLRKELAAQFEKFQSTGLPFSHIDAHLGCGCPRMIWGWLFALTEGPCSRKSSNPCFFPCWSAS
;
A
#
# COMPACT_ATOMS: atom_id res chain seq x y z
N MET A 1 18.59 -12.72 -3.07
CA MET A 1 17.24 -13.10 -3.53
C MET A 1 16.27 -12.32 -2.66
N ILE A 2 15.26 -11.67 -3.25
CA ILE A 2 14.20 -11.00 -2.49
C ILE A 2 13.03 -11.96 -2.42
N VAL A 3 12.61 -12.31 -1.20
CA VAL A 3 11.39 -13.07 -0.96
C VAL A 3 10.44 -12.16 -0.19
N ASN A 4 9.33 -11.82 -0.84
CA ASN A 4 8.31 -10.92 -0.32
C ASN A 4 7.11 -11.72 0.19
N ALA A 5 6.60 -11.37 1.36
CA ALA A 5 5.29 -11.83 1.82
C ALA A 5 4.24 -10.75 1.62
N ASP A 6 3.17 -11.11 0.94
CA ASP A 6 2.04 -10.21 0.70
C ASP A 6 1.05 -10.28 1.88
N ASP A 7 0.11 -9.32 1.90
CA ASP A 7 -1.01 -9.26 2.84
C ASP A 7 -0.63 -9.13 4.33
N PHE A 8 0.57 -8.63 4.65
CA PHE A 8 0.96 -8.33 6.03
C PHE A 8 -0.02 -7.29 6.63
N GLY A 9 -0.52 -7.52 7.83
CA GLY A 9 -1.57 -6.71 8.46
C GLY A 9 -3.00 -7.17 8.17
N MET A 10 -3.21 -8.17 7.30
CA MET A 10 -4.56 -8.70 7.02
C MET A 10 -5.20 -9.35 8.25
N SER A 11 -4.45 -10.23 8.94
CA SER A 11 -4.88 -10.97 10.12
C SER A 11 -3.68 -11.26 11.03
N LYS A 12 -3.96 -11.65 12.28
CA LYS A 12 -2.90 -11.95 13.25
C LYS A 12 -2.08 -13.16 12.82
N GLU A 13 -2.76 -14.17 12.28
CA GLU A 13 -2.15 -15.41 11.82
C GLU A 13 -1.19 -15.14 10.65
N VAL A 14 -1.56 -14.24 9.73
CA VAL A 14 -0.67 -13.80 8.64
C VAL A 14 0.52 -13.03 9.21
N ASN A 15 0.30 -12.14 10.18
CA ASN A 15 1.38 -11.38 10.81
C ASN A 15 2.41 -12.30 11.47
N GLU A 16 1.94 -13.28 12.24
CA GLU A 16 2.79 -14.27 12.90
C GLU A 16 3.59 -15.10 11.90
N ALA A 17 2.95 -15.56 10.82
CA ALA A 17 3.61 -16.31 9.76
C ALA A 17 4.72 -15.49 9.07
N VAL A 18 4.47 -14.22 8.77
CA VAL A 18 5.47 -13.31 8.18
C VAL A 18 6.66 -13.12 9.11
N VAL A 19 6.41 -12.84 10.39
CA VAL A 19 7.49 -12.63 11.37
C VAL A 19 8.27 -13.93 11.59
N HIS A 20 7.60 -15.07 11.65
CA HIS A 20 8.26 -16.36 11.79
C HIS A 20 9.17 -16.65 10.60
N ALA A 21 8.66 -16.52 9.38
CA ALA A 21 9.45 -16.75 8.16
C ALA A 21 10.60 -15.74 7.98
N PHE A 22 10.44 -14.49 8.47
CA PHE A 22 11.55 -13.53 8.54
C PHE A 22 12.63 -13.98 9.53
N LYS A 23 12.25 -14.43 10.73
CA LYS A 23 13.19 -14.90 11.76
C LYS A 23 13.95 -16.16 11.35
N GLU A 24 13.32 -17.04 10.56
CA GLU A 24 13.97 -18.21 9.95
C GLU A 24 14.87 -17.84 8.74
N GLY A 25 14.95 -16.55 8.37
CA GLY A 25 15.80 -16.07 7.28
C GLY A 25 15.27 -16.36 5.88
N VAL A 26 14.01 -16.79 5.77
CA VAL A 26 13.35 -17.10 4.49
C VAL A 26 12.88 -15.82 3.81
N LEU A 27 12.27 -14.91 4.58
CA LEU A 27 11.75 -13.64 4.06
C LEU A 27 12.76 -12.50 4.23
N THR A 28 12.76 -11.60 3.25
CA THR A 28 13.56 -10.38 3.27
C THR A 28 12.69 -9.12 3.30
N SER A 29 11.45 -9.22 2.84
CA SER A 29 10.51 -8.11 2.77
C SER A 29 9.06 -8.55 2.93
N CYS A 30 8.17 -7.60 3.23
CA CYS A 30 6.73 -7.82 3.23
C CYS A 30 5.95 -6.57 2.76
N SER A 31 4.73 -6.77 2.26
CA SER A 31 3.81 -5.71 1.83
C SER A 31 2.68 -5.52 2.85
N LEU A 32 2.63 -4.35 3.49
CA LEU A 32 1.67 -4.00 4.55
C LEU A 32 0.34 -3.47 3.99
N MET A 33 -0.76 -4.15 4.32
CA MET A 33 -2.13 -3.69 4.08
C MET A 33 -2.57 -2.73 5.19
N VAL A 34 -2.60 -1.43 4.88
CA VAL A 34 -3.01 -0.39 5.83
C VAL A 34 -4.49 -0.43 6.22
N THR A 35 -5.31 -1.16 5.46
CA THR A 35 -6.75 -1.37 5.71
C THR A 35 -7.05 -2.73 6.34
N GLY A 36 -6.02 -3.54 6.60
CA GLY A 36 -6.15 -4.85 7.24
C GLY A 36 -6.57 -4.76 8.70
N GLU A 37 -7.24 -5.80 9.20
CA GLU A 37 -7.79 -5.81 10.57
C GLU A 37 -6.70 -5.93 11.63
N ALA A 38 -5.55 -6.51 11.28
CA ALA A 38 -4.39 -6.65 12.16
C ALA A 38 -3.26 -5.66 11.83
N PHE A 39 -3.60 -4.51 11.23
CA PHE A 39 -2.64 -3.48 10.83
C PHE A 39 -1.78 -2.96 11.99
N ASP A 40 -2.39 -2.62 13.13
CA ASP A 40 -1.65 -2.02 14.26
C ASP A 40 -0.62 -3.02 14.85
N GLU A 41 -0.99 -4.29 14.93
CA GLU A 41 -0.10 -5.37 15.35
C GLU A 41 1.04 -5.58 14.35
N ALA A 42 0.74 -5.57 13.05
CA ALA A 42 1.76 -5.64 12.00
C ALA A 42 2.78 -4.49 12.10
N VAL A 43 2.31 -3.26 12.37
CA VAL A 43 3.20 -2.10 12.56
C VAL A 43 4.11 -2.29 13.77
N GLN A 44 3.57 -2.80 14.88
CA GLN A 44 4.36 -3.09 16.07
C GLN A 44 5.43 -4.15 15.77
N LEU A 45 5.03 -5.26 15.15
CA LEU A 45 5.93 -6.36 14.79
C LEU A 45 7.04 -5.90 13.83
N ALA A 46 6.71 -5.04 12.85
CA ALA A 46 7.70 -4.47 11.96
C ALA A 46 8.73 -3.59 12.71
N LYS A 47 8.30 -2.81 13.70
CA LYS A 47 9.20 -1.98 14.53
C LYS A 47 10.14 -2.82 15.40
N GLU A 48 9.65 -3.97 15.87
CA GLU A 48 10.44 -4.93 16.66
C GLU A 48 11.47 -5.68 15.80
N ASN A 49 11.18 -5.87 14.50
CA ASN A 49 12.02 -6.62 13.57
C ASN A 49 12.70 -5.70 12.54
N ARG A 50 13.61 -4.83 12.99
CA ARG A 50 14.25 -3.73 12.21
C ARG A 50 15.04 -4.12 10.94
N GLY A 51 15.14 -5.41 10.61
CA GLY A 51 15.74 -5.89 9.36
C GLY A 51 14.72 -6.30 8.28
N LEU A 52 13.42 -6.33 8.61
CA LEU A 52 12.36 -6.65 7.67
C LEU A 52 12.02 -5.42 6.83
N ALA A 53 12.24 -5.48 5.52
CA ALA A 53 11.88 -4.38 4.63
C ALA A 53 10.35 -4.35 4.43
N VAL A 54 9.70 -3.28 4.85
CA VAL A 54 8.23 -3.14 4.77
C VAL A 54 7.86 -2.24 3.61
N GLY A 55 7.01 -2.74 2.71
CA GLY A 55 6.37 -2.00 1.63
C GLY A 55 4.91 -1.73 1.96
N ILE A 56 4.24 -0.96 1.10
CA ILE A 56 2.77 -0.78 1.18
C ILE A 56 2.09 -1.72 0.18
N HIS A 57 1.06 -2.44 0.63
CA HIS A 57 0.17 -3.23 -0.20
C HIS A 57 -1.11 -2.46 -0.47
N LEU A 58 -1.23 -1.90 -1.67
CA LEU A 58 -2.37 -1.06 -2.04
C LEU A 58 -3.62 -1.91 -2.24
N VAL A 59 -4.67 -1.59 -1.49
CA VAL A 59 -5.94 -2.31 -1.53
C VAL A 59 -6.93 -1.54 -2.39
N THR A 60 -7.32 -2.14 -3.50
CA THR A 60 -8.28 -1.52 -4.44
C THR A 60 -9.49 -2.41 -4.71
N VAL A 61 -9.47 -3.65 -4.25
CA VAL A 61 -10.49 -4.69 -4.44
C VAL A 61 -10.50 -5.59 -3.21
N MET A 62 -11.63 -6.25 -2.93
CA MET A 62 -11.74 -7.26 -1.87
C MET A 62 -11.19 -6.82 -0.48
N GLY A 63 -11.46 -5.58 -0.07
CA GLY A 63 -11.01 -5.05 1.20
C GLY A 63 -11.78 -3.82 1.64
N ARG A 64 -11.38 -3.22 2.76
CA ARG A 64 -11.94 -1.96 3.26
C ARG A 64 -11.21 -0.76 2.66
N SER A 65 -11.88 0.38 2.53
CA SER A 65 -11.23 1.66 2.27
C SER A 65 -10.72 2.33 3.55
N VAL A 66 -9.73 3.21 3.38
CA VAL A 66 -9.32 4.17 4.43
C VAL A 66 -10.31 5.32 4.48
N LEU A 67 -10.70 5.87 3.32
CA LEU A 67 -11.62 6.99 3.26
C LEU A 67 -13.06 6.55 3.51
N PRO A 68 -13.88 7.41 4.13
CA PRO A 68 -15.31 7.14 4.30
C PRO A 68 -16.02 7.15 2.94
N ARG A 69 -17.12 6.38 2.86
CA ARG A 69 -17.99 6.31 1.67
C ARG A 69 -18.39 7.69 1.14
N SER A 70 -18.58 8.69 2.00
CA SER A 70 -18.95 10.06 1.60
C SER A 70 -17.97 10.68 0.60
N GLU A 71 -16.70 10.29 0.64
CA GLU A 71 -15.67 10.80 -0.26
C GLU A 71 -15.46 9.95 -1.51
N ILE A 72 -15.71 8.64 -1.39
CA ILE A 72 -15.48 7.65 -2.44
C ILE A 72 -16.70 6.77 -2.76
N PRO A 73 -17.91 7.35 -2.97
CA PRO A 73 -19.14 6.57 -3.13
C PRO A 73 -19.18 5.71 -4.39
N ALA A 74 -18.32 5.99 -5.37
CA ALA A 74 -18.21 5.22 -6.59
C ALA A 74 -17.24 4.03 -6.46
N LEU A 75 -16.51 3.88 -5.34
CA LEU A 75 -15.56 2.79 -5.15
C LEU A 75 -16.06 1.70 -4.22
N VAL A 76 -16.75 2.11 -3.16
CA VAL A 76 -17.15 1.24 -2.06
C VAL A 76 -18.66 1.07 -1.97
N ASP A 77 -19.10 0.01 -1.31
CA ASP A 77 -20.49 -0.24 -0.94
C ASP A 77 -20.91 0.59 0.29
N GLU A 78 -22.09 0.30 0.84
CA GLU A 78 -22.61 0.98 2.04
C GLU A 78 -21.77 0.75 3.29
N LYS A 79 -21.02 -0.36 3.33
CA LYS A 79 -20.15 -0.75 4.44
C LYS A 79 -18.71 -0.25 4.28
N GLY A 80 -18.40 0.49 3.21
CA GLY A 80 -17.03 0.94 2.93
C GLY A 80 -16.15 -0.18 2.37
N LEU A 81 -16.74 -1.22 1.79
CA LEU A 81 -16.03 -2.34 1.18
C LEU A 81 -15.89 -2.14 -0.32
N PHE A 82 -14.71 -2.45 -0.85
CA PHE A 82 -14.49 -2.53 -2.29
C PHE A 82 -15.22 -3.74 -2.89
N SER A 83 -15.42 -3.70 -4.21
CA SER A 83 -16.03 -4.80 -4.96
C SER A 83 -15.26 -6.11 -4.76
N CYS A 84 -16.00 -7.20 -4.54
CA CYS A 84 -15.46 -8.57 -4.49
C CYS A 84 -15.16 -9.18 -5.87
N HIS A 85 -15.39 -8.42 -6.95
CA HIS A 85 -15.17 -8.87 -8.32
C HIS A 85 -14.06 -8.04 -8.97
N PRO A 86 -12.80 -8.51 -8.97
CA PRO A 86 -11.66 -7.75 -9.47
C PRO A 86 -11.80 -7.33 -10.94
N GLY A 87 -12.31 -8.21 -11.80
CA GLY A 87 -12.52 -7.89 -13.22
C GLY A 87 -13.51 -6.75 -13.45
N LEU A 88 -14.63 -6.75 -12.71
CA LEU A 88 -15.64 -5.68 -12.79
C LEU A 88 -15.11 -4.36 -12.20
N ALA A 89 -14.36 -4.44 -11.11
CA ALA A 89 -13.71 -3.28 -10.51
C ALA A 89 -12.71 -2.64 -11.49
N GLY A 90 -11.86 -3.45 -12.13
CA GLY A 90 -10.92 -2.99 -13.15
C GLY A 90 -11.59 -2.29 -14.33
N LEU A 91 -12.68 -2.88 -14.86
CA LEU A 91 -13.47 -2.23 -15.93
C LEU A 91 -14.06 -0.89 -15.45
N LYS A 92 -14.60 -0.84 -14.24
CA LYS A 92 -15.14 0.39 -13.66
C LYS A 92 -14.08 1.49 -13.54
N TYR A 93 -12.88 1.14 -13.10
CA TYR A 93 -11.76 2.08 -13.02
C TYR A 93 -11.28 2.53 -14.40
N TYR A 94 -11.35 1.66 -15.40
CA TYR A 94 -10.99 2.03 -16.77
C TYR A 94 -11.99 3.04 -17.36
N PHE A 95 -13.30 2.72 -17.32
CA PHE A 95 -14.33 3.50 -18.01
C PHE A 95 -14.77 4.76 -17.24
N SER A 96 -14.74 4.76 -15.90
CA SER A 96 -15.22 5.90 -15.11
C SER A 96 -14.11 6.86 -14.69
N LYS A 97 -14.18 8.11 -15.17
CA LYS A 97 -13.31 9.21 -14.70
C LYS A 97 -13.51 9.50 -13.21
N GLN A 98 -14.76 9.44 -12.74
CA GLN A 98 -15.10 9.70 -11.34
C GLN A 98 -14.51 8.62 -10.43
N ALA A 99 -14.61 7.34 -10.81
CA ALA A 99 -14.00 6.25 -10.05
C ALA A 99 -12.48 6.42 -9.96
N ARG A 100 -11.80 6.81 -11.06
CA ARG A 100 -10.36 7.09 -11.03
C ARG A 100 -9.97 8.24 -10.12
N ALA A 101 -10.74 9.33 -10.11
CA ALA A 101 -10.47 10.46 -9.23
C ALA A 101 -10.59 10.06 -7.75
N GLN A 102 -11.63 9.29 -7.41
CA GLN A 102 -11.81 8.74 -6.07
C GLN A 102 -10.71 7.74 -5.72
N LEU A 103 -10.28 6.92 -6.67
CA LEU A 103 -9.24 5.91 -6.45
C LEU A 103 -7.92 6.58 -6.09
N ARG A 104 -7.57 7.69 -6.76
CA ARG A 104 -6.40 8.49 -6.39
C ARG A 104 -6.46 9.03 -4.97
N LYS A 105 -7.62 9.53 -4.54
CA LYS A 105 -7.80 10.02 -3.16
C LYS A 105 -7.58 8.90 -2.14
N GLU A 106 -8.18 7.75 -2.39
CA GLU A 106 -8.07 6.58 -1.52
C GLU A 106 -6.63 6.04 -1.47
N LEU A 107 -5.93 5.98 -2.60
CA LEU A 107 -4.52 5.62 -2.63
C LEU A 107 -3.67 6.61 -1.83
N ALA A 108 -3.87 7.92 -1.99
CA ALA A 108 -3.18 8.91 -1.16
C ALA A 108 -3.46 8.72 0.33
N ALA A 109 -4.71 8.47 0.72
CA ALA A 109 -5.06 8.20 2.11
C ALA A 109 -4.39 6.92 2.66
N GLN A 110 -4.26 5.88 1.83
CA GLN A 110 -3.50 4.67 2.20
C GLN A 110 -2.02 4.98 2.43
N PHE A 111 -1.40 5.78 1.55
CA PHE A 111 -0.01 6.23 1.72
C PHE A 111 0.18 7.09 2.96
N GLU A 112 -0.69 8.07 3.19
CA GLU A 112 -0.63 8.92 4.39
C GLU A 112 -0.77 8.09 5.66
N LYS A 113 -1.69 7.12 5.67
CA LYS A 113 -1.84 6.17 6.78
C LYS A 113 -0.56 5.34 6.99
N PHE A 114 0.06 4.83 5.92
CA PHE A 114 1.34 4.13 6.04
C PHE A 114 2.43 5.05 6.62
N GLN A 115 2.56 6.28 6.12
CA GLN A 115 3.57 7.23 6.60
C GLN A 115 3.39 7.57 8.08
N SER A 116 2.14 7.68 8.54
CA SER A 116 1.83 7.95 9.96
C SER A 116 2.36 6.87 10.92
N THR A 117 2.68 5.67 10.41
CA THR A 117 3.26 4.59 11.22
C THR A 117 4.71 4.86 11.64
N GLY A 118 5.42 5.71 10.89
CA GLY A 118 6.87 5.95 11.05
C GLY A 118 7.76 4.79 10.59
N LEU A 119 7.23 3.81 9.85
CA LEU A 119 8.03 2.73 9.27
C LEU A 119 8.84 3.23 8.07
N PRO A 120 10.09 2.75 7.89
CA PRO A 120 10.87 3.06 6.70
C PRO A 120 10.23 2.41 5.48
N PHE A 121 9.80 3.25 4.54
CA PHE A 121 9.18 2.81 3.30
C PHE A 121 10.22 2.15 2.37
N SER A 122 9.98 0.90 1.96
CA SER A 122 10.91 0.17 1.07
C SER A 122 10.41 -0.04 -0.36
N HIS A 123 9.14 -0.39 -0.57
CA HIS A 123 8.58 -0.68 -1.89
C HIS A 123 7.04 -0.52 -1.91
N ILE A 124 6.45 -0.53 -3.12
CA ILE A 124 5.00 -0.53 -3.34
C ILE A 124 4.60 -1.80 -4.09
N ASP A 125 3.53 -2.42 -3.62
CA ASP A 125 2.79 -3.44 -4.36
C ASP A 125 1.28 -3.13 -4.34
N ALA A 126 0.51 -3.77 -5.21
CA ALA A 126 -0.94 -3.64 -5.30
C ALA A 126 -1.63 -5.02 -5.27
N HIS A 127 -2.59 -5.16 -4.35
CA HIS A 127 -3.32 -6.40 -4.13
C HIS A 127 -4.00 -6.90 -5.43
N LEU A 128 -3.80 -8.19 -5.71
CA LEU A 128 -4.29 -8.97 -6.87
C LEU A 128 -3.70 -8.63 -8.25
N GLY A 129 -2.60 -7.86 -8.34
CA GLY A 129 -2.03 -7.49 -9.64
C GLY A 129 -3.07 -6.85 -10.57
N CYS A 130 -4.17 -6.33 -9.99
CA CYS A 130 -5.33 -5.86 -10.71
C CYS A 130 -4.85 -4.62 -11.45
N GLY A 131 -4.54 -4.80 -12.73
CA GLY A 131 -3.75 -3.90 -13.55
C GLY A 131 -4.21 -2.47 -13.37
N CYS A 132 -3.61 -1.80 -12.38
CA CYS A 132 -3.91 -0.44 -12.06
C CYS A 132 -3.58 0.28 -13.35
N PRO A 133 -4.56 0.89 -14.04
CA PRO A 133 -4.35 1.36 -15.41
C PRO A 133 -3.03 2.13 -15.46
N ARG A 134 -2.20 1.96 -16.49
CA ARG A 134 -0.86 2.60 -16.63
C ARG A 134 -0.83 4.10 -16.29
N MET A 135 -2.00 4.74 -16.32
CA MET A 135 -2.33 6.11 -15.91
C MET A 135 -2.28 6.41 -14.40
N ILE A 136 -2.39 5.40 -13.53
CA ILE A 136 -2.28 5.54 -12.07
C ILE A 136 -0.82 5.36 -11.66
N TRP A 137 -0.06 4.50 -12.35
CA TRP A 137 1.39 4.40 -12.17
C TRP A 137 2.10 5.74 -12.34
N GLY A 138 1.77 6.53 -13.36
CA GLY A 138 2.34 7.87 -13.53
C GLY A 138 2.03 8.84 -12.38
N TRP A 139 0.93 8.63 -11.65
CA TRP A 139 0.59 9.43 -10.47
C TRP A 139 1.23 8.88 -9.18
N LEU A 140 1.35 7.56 -9.05
CA LEU A 140 2.14 6.91 -8.01
C LEU A 140 3.60 7.34 -8.05
N PHE A 141 4.21 7.37 -9.24
CA PHE A 141 5.56 7.92 -9.42
C PHE A 141 5.64 9.38 -8.96
N ALA A 142 4.64 10.21 -9.30
CA ALA A 142 4.60 11.60 -8.84
C ALA A 142 4.40 11.76 -7.32
N LEU A 143 3.71 10.82 -6.66
CA LEU A 143 3.58 10.79 -5.20
C LEU A 143 4.88 10.35 -4.52
N THR A 144 5.64 9.44 -5.13
CA THR A 144 6.96 9.05 -4.63
C THR A 144 8.04 10.11 -4.91
N GLU A 145 7.82 11.00 -5.88
CA GLU A 145 8.73 12.08 -6.31
C GLU A 145 8.29 13.50 -5.87
N GLY A 146 7.74 13.68 -4.66
CA GLY A 146 7.35 15.00 -4.15
C GLY A 146 8.40 16.12 -4.37
N PRO A 147 8.00 17.42 -4.44
CA PRO A 147 8.79 18.49 -5.04
C PRO A 147 10.18 18.63 -4.42
N CYS A 148 11.19 18.11 -5.13
CA CYS A 148 12.58 18.14 -4.73
C CYS A 148 13.18 19.53 -4.95
N SER A 149 13.41 20.28 -3.87
CA SER A 149 14.20 21.52 -3.87
C SER A 149 15.57 21.30 -3.22
N ARG A 150 16.42 20.45 -3.80
CA ARG A 150 17.88 20.58 -3.62
C ARG A 150 18.65 19.78 -4.67
N LYS A 151 19.42 20.50 -5.49
CA LYS A 151 20.39 19.95 -6.44
C LYS A 151 21.41 19.11 -5.66
N SER A 152 21.49 17.81 -5.96
CA SER A 152 22.54 16.91 -5.47
C SER A 152 22.80 15.88 -6.57
N SER A 153 24.06 15.81 -7.01
CA SER A 153 24.52 15.19 -8.24
C SER A 153 24.97 13.74 -8.05
N ASN A 154 24.08 12.83 -7.64
CA ASN A 154 24.37 11.39 -7.64
C ASN A 154 23.14 10.58 -8.10
N PRO A 155 23.29 9.63 -9.04
CA PRO A 155 22.18 8.81 -9.52
C PRO A 155 21.97 7.61 -8.57
N CYS A 156 21.33 7.85 -7.44
CA CYS A 156 20.82 6.79 -6.57
C CYS A 156 19.29 6.85 -6.54
N PHE A 157 18.67 5.71 -6.86
CA PHE A 157 17.25 5.41 -7.01
C PHE A 157 16.47 5.42 -5.67
N PHE A 158 16.84 6.28 -4.73
CA PHE A 158 16.17 6.46 -3.45
C PHE A 158 15.50 7.84 -3.44
N PRO A 159 14.18 7.94 -3.21
CA PRO A 159 13.58 9.24 -2.95
C PRO A 159 14.12 9.77 -1.60
N CYS A 160 14.56 11.02 -1.62
CA CYS A 160 15.15 11.72 -0.48
C CYS A 160 14.05 12.03 0.56
N TRP A 161 13.76 11.07 1.43
CA TRP A 161 12.89 11.27 2.58
C TRP A 161 13.58 10.72 3.83
N SER A 162 14.72 11.31 4.17
CA SER A 162 15.37 11.10 5.45
C SER A 162 15.01 12.25 6.40
N ALA A 163 14.28 11.88 7.45
CA ALA A 163 14.27 12.47 8.78
C ALA A 163 13.93 13.97 8.92
N SER A 164 12.80 14.23 9.57
CA SER A 164 12.68 15.24 10.63
C SER A 164 11.65 14.78 11.64
#